data_AF-A0A1B7T9C3-F1
#
_entry.id   AF-A0A1B7T9C3-F1
#
_cell.length_a   1.000
_cell.length_b   1.000
_cell.length_c   1.000
_cell.angle_alpha   90.00
_cell.angle_beta   90.00
_cell.angle_gamma   90.00
#
_symmetry.space_group_name_H-M   'P 1'
#
loop_
_entity.id
_entity.type
_entity.pdbx_description
1 polymer ?
#
loop_
_entity_poly.entity_id
_entity_poly.type
_entity_poly.pdbx_seq_one_letter_code
_entity_poly.pdbx_strand_id
1 'polypeptide(L)'
;MSPEFQRNLEESPILKESRDLNYFDIVNFKSSDGDCMLYSNENLKYPLQYPDGRISSQGQQVTCTPNDYHDDNSWWQILPTVEGVNSNHGVAFNAVVQLKHVKTNSILKAHDVASPLHPTNEEITTIPAENISPEDYEFTLFELDFVSGKAMDPKVPQMKTKYNKFRLIHVKTQVALLTDQDFVLPEWALHHYEVNGNKKIHETANQVWSMEKIKDLPAERDFSSSSRYEKPKMSFFSKYAELQKKMFAANNGLPSEHPFASSPEEWPLSLSGVSYWNDDSTRRQIFFIGNLVGWWLQVAVVMIYVIIIDVRDQLYGTSLWLILGWLCHYLPFFLMNRQKFLHHYLPAHLILCVFTAQFIEIASFIKLAPNDQEEDESEKMQDEKTQKINNMKLHMLVLFIIISLVLFLNYWRALTYGLETLTIEETKAREWFDIKLQYTK
;
A
#
# COMPACT_ATOMS: atom_id res chain seq x y z
N MET A 1 5.37 -9.15 2.22
CA MET A 1 6.52 -9.36 3.14
C MET A 1 7.53 -10.26 2.43
N SER A 2 8.78 -10.26 2.88
CA SER A 2 9.85 -11.12 2.36
C SER A 2 9.56 -12.59 2.66
N PRO A 3 10.11 -13.53 1.86
CA PRO A 3 10.01 -14.96 2.16
C PRO A 3 10.57 -15.32 3.54
N GLU A 4 11.64 -14.63 3.98
CA GLU A 4 12.24 -14.81 5.32
C GLU A 4 11.25 -14.44 6.44
N PHE A 5 10.55 -13.32 6.28
CA PHE A 5 9.51 -12.90 7.21
C PHE A 5 8.33 -13.88 7.21
N GLN A 6 7.83 -14.26 6.03
CA GLN A 6 6.69 -15.18 5.91
C GLN A 6 6.97 -16.57 6.45
N ARG A 7 8.23 -17.04 6.34
CA ARG A 7 8.67 -18.32 6.90
C ARG A 7 8.67 -18.35 8.42
N ASN A 8 8.74 -17.18 9.08
CA ASN A 8 8.66 -17.07 10.53
C ASN A 8 7.22 -17.18 11.07
N LEU A 9 6.21 -17.10 10.20
CA LEU A 9 4.80 -17.18 10.60
C LEU A 9 4.43 -18.63 10.95
N GLU A 10 3.48 -18.77 11.87
CA GLU A 10 2.86 -20.07 12.11
C GLU A 10 2.17 -20.55 10.85
N GLU A 11 2.22 -21.86 10.61
CA GLU A 11 1.61 -22.51 9.45
C GLU A 11 2.06 -22.02 8.06
N SER A 12 3.21 -21.33 7.98
CA SER A 12 3.73 -20.78 6.73
C SER A 12 3.69 -21.79 5.56
N PRO A 13 2.98 -21.48 4.45
CA PRO A 13 2.96 -22.33 3.27
C PRO A 13 4.36 -22.58 2.71
N ILE A 14 5.26 -21.59 2.82
CA ILE A 14 6.66 -21.72 2.43
C ILE A 14 7.36 -22.83 3.23
N LEU A 15 7.08 -22.98 4.53
CA LEU A 15 7.65 -24.08 5.32
C LEU A 15 7.07 -25.44 4.94
N LYS A 16 5.77 -25.50 4.63
CA LYS A 16 5.05 -26.75 4.36
C LYS A 16 5.35 -27.27 2.94
N GLU A 17 5.44 -26.38 1.96
CA GLU A 17 5.37 -26.68 0.53
C GLU A 17 6.67 -26.39 -0.24
N SER A 18 7.67 -25.73 0.35
CA SER A 18 8.96 -25.57 -0.33
C SER A 18 9.68 -26.91 -0.49
N ARG A 19 10.33 -27.08 -1.64
CA ARG A 19 11.09 -28.28 -2.02
C ARG A 19 12.44 -27.87 -2.57
N ASP A 20 13.44 -28.70 -2.33
CA ASP A 20 14.79 -28.53 -2.89
C ASP A 20 14.77 -28.75 -4.39
N LEU A 21 15.39 -27.82 -5.13
CA LEU A 21 15.41 -27.80 -6.58
C LEU A 21 16.65 -28.51 -7.11
N ASN A 22 16.47 -29.53 -7.93
CA ASN A 22 17.55 -30.22 -8.64
C ASN A 22 17.52 -29.93 -10.14
N TYR A 23 18.64 -30.18 -10.81
CA TYR A 23 18.65 -30.20 -12.27
C TYR A 23 17.72 -31.29 -12.80
N PHE A 24 17.17 -31.06 -13.99
CA PHE A 24 16.15 -31.89 -14.66
C PHE A 24 14.77 -31.89 -14.01
N ASP A 25 14.58 -31.21 -12.88
CA ASP A 25 13.25 -30.99 -12.31
C ASP A 25 12.39 -30.14 -13.25
N ILE A 26 11.11 -30.50 -13.32
CA ILE A 26 10.09 -29.80 -14.09
C ILE A 26 9.36 -28.86 -13.13
N VAL A 27 9.45 -27.55 -13.38
CA VAL A 27 8.90 -26.51 -12.52
C VAL A 27 8.04 -25.52 -13.29
N ASN A 28 7.21 -24.80 -12.56
CA ASN A 28 6.47 -23.67 -13.08
C ASN A 28 6.99 -22.37 -12.46
N PHE A 29 7.06 -21.31 -13.27
CA PHE A 29 7.59 -20.01 -12.87
C PHE A 29 6.44 -19.05 -12.66
N LYS A 30 6.46 -18.33 -11.54
CA LYS A 30 5.45 -17.35 -11.15
C LYS A 30 6.08 -15.96 -10.99
N SER A 31 5.39 -14.94 -11.49
CA SER A 31 5.77 -13.55 -11.22
C SER A 31 5.50 -13.20 -9.75
N SER A 32 6.46 -12.56 -9.08
CA SER A 32 6.36 -12.24 -7.66
C SER A 32 5.35 -11.16 -7.31
N ASP A 33 5.09 -10.23 -8.23
CA ASP A 33 4.13 -9.14 -8.04
C ASP A 33 2.83 -9.43 -8.80
N GLY A 34 2.94 -10.09 -9.97
CA GLY A 34 1.86 -10.14 -10.95
C GLY A 34 0.99 -11.40 -10.97
N ASP A 35 1.02 -12.24 -9.94
CA ASP A 35 0.20 -13.47 -9.81
C ASP A 35 -0.01 -14.26 -11.11
N CYS A 36 0.99 -14.28 -11.99
CA CYS A 36 0.90 -14.85 -13.34
C CYS A 36 1.99 -15.90 -13.54
N MET A 37 1.72 -16.87 -14.41
CA MET A 37 2.62 -18.00 -14.66
C MET A 37 3.27 -17.91 -16.04
N LEU A 38 4.56 -18.25 -16.13
CA LEU A 38 5.27 -18.30 -17.40
C LEU A 38 4.69 -19.40 -18.30
N TYR A 39 4.21 -19.00 -19.47
CA TYR A 39 3.39 -19.80 -20.36
C TYR A 39 3.95 -19.81 -21.79
N SER A 40 3.89 -20.96 -22.45
CA SER A 40 4.19 -21.06 -23.87
C SER A 40 3.35 -22.15 -24.54
N ASN A 41 2.93 -21.94 -25.78
CA ASN A 41 2.06 -22.88 -26.50
C ASN A 41 2.49 -22.98 -27.96
N GLU A 42 2.46 -24.19 -28.51
CA GLU A 42 2.84 -24.47 -29.91
C GLU A 42 2.00 -23.71 -30.93
N ASN A 43 0.71 -23.52 -30.64
CA ASN A 43 -0.25 -22.87 -31.54
C ASN A 43 -0.15 -21.35 -31.50
N LEU A 44 0.56 -20.78 -30.52
CA LEU A 44 0.71 -19.34 -30.35
C LEU A 44 2.08 -18.90 -30.87
N LYS A 45 2.09 -18.19 -32.00
CA LYS A 45 3.30 -17.62 -32.61
C LYS A 45 3.18 -16.11 -32.77
N TYR A 46 4.30 -15.40 -32.65
CA TYR A 46 4.29 -13.96 -32.89
C TYR A 46 3.80 -13.65 -34.33
N PRO A 47 2.97 -12.61 -34.53
CA PRO A 47 2.49 -12.25 -35.86
C PRO A 47 3.65 -11.75 -36.73
N LEU A 48 3.63 -11.97 -38.05
CA LEU A 48 4.71 -11.51 -38.96
C LEU A 48 5.09 -10.04 -38.73
N GLN A 49 4.06 -9.21 -38.53
CA GLN A 49 4.18 -7.79 -38.30
C GLN A 49 3.32 -7.40 -37.11
N TYR A 50 3.89 -6.63 -36.19
CA TYR A 50 3.19 -6.03 -35.08
C TYR A 50 2.25 -4.91 -35.56
N PRO A 51 1.25 -4.49 -34.76
CA PRO A 51 0.30 -3.44 -35.15
C PRO A 51 0.95 -2.10 -35.56
N ASP A 52 2.16 -1.84 -35.09
CA ASP A 52 2.92 -0.62 -35.39
C ASP A 52 3.87 -0.75 -36.59
N GLY A 53 3.85 -1.90 -37.28
CA GLY A 53 4.63 -2.14 -38.49
C GLY A 53 6.00 -2.78 -38.28
N ARG A 54 6.44 -3.01 -37.05
CA ARG A 54 7.70 -3.73 -36.76
C ARG A 54 7.57 -5.22 -37.09
N ILE A 55 8.67 -5.84 -37.53
CA ILE A 55 8.72 -7.27 -37.90
C ILE A 55 9.10 -8.08 -36.67
N SER A 56 8.36 -9.16 -36.40
CA SER A 56 8.66 -10.10 -35.31
C SER A 56 9.53 -11.26 -35.79
N SER A 57 9.97 -12.12 -34.87
CA SER A 57 10.67 -13.35 -35.22
C SER A 57 9.76 -14.45 -35.81
N GLN A 58 8.44 -14.30 -35.74
CA GLN A 58 7.44 -15.36 -35.95
C GLN A 58 7.66 -16.61 -35.08
N GLY A 59 8.47 -16.49 -34.02
CA GLY A 59 8.76 -17.55 -33.09
C GLY A 59 7.55 -17.93 -32.24
N GLN A 60 7.69 -19.04 -31.52
CA GLN A 60 6.71 -19.46 -30.53
C GLN A 60 6.63 -18.42 -29.40
N GLN A 61 5.43 -18.05 -29.00
CA GLN A 61 5.21 -17.01 -28.00
C GLN A 61 5.58 -17.50 -26.60
N VAL A 62 6.17 -16.61 -25.83
CA VAL A 62 6.32 -16.76 -24.38
C VAL A 62 5.56 -15.60 -23.73
N THR A 63 4.62 -15.94 -22.86
CA THR A 63 3.69 -14.98 -22.24
C THR A 63 3.53 -15.29 -20.75
N CYS A 64 2.87 -14.41 -19.99
CA CYS A 64 2.49 -14.69 -18.61
C CYS A 64 0.97 -14.84 -18.52
N THR A 65 0.46 -16.03 -18.19
CA THR A 65 -0.99 -16.26 -18.05
C THR A 65 -1.47 -15.73 -16.69
N PRO A 66 -2.53 -14.90 -16.65
CA PRO A 66 -3.17 -14.47 -15.39
C PRO A 66 -3.94 -15.60 -14.69
N ASN A 67 -4.30 -16.65 -15.44
CA ASN A 67 -5.09 -17.75 -14.93
C ASN A 67 -4.20 -18.97 -14.66
N ASP A 68 -4.33 -19.57 -13.48
CA ASP A 68 -3.84 -20.93 -13.17
C ASP A 68 -4.76 -21.95 -13.86
N TYR A 69 -4.82 -21.88 -15.19
CA TYR A 69 -5.13 -23.08 -15.95
C TYR A 69 -4.07 -24.07 -15.48
N HIS A 70 -4.47 -25.17 -14.83
CA HIS A 70 -3.60 -26.31 -14.59
C HIS A 70 -3.22 -26.96 -15.94
N ASP A 71 -2.65 -26.16 -16.82
CA ASP A 71 -2.31 -26.43 -18.20
C ASP A 71 -0.87 -26.93 -18.23
N ASP A 72 -0.64 -27.91 -19.08
CA ASP A 72 0.67 -28.50 -19.26
C ASP A 72 1.68 -27.54 -19.92
N ASN A 73 1.19 -26.41 -20.45
CA ASN A 73 1.94 -25.34 -21.12
C ASN A 73 2.68 -24.36 -20.18
N SER A 74 2.58 -24.56 -18.86
CA SER A 74 3.29 -23.74 -17.85
C SER A 74 4.50 -24.46 -17.25
N TRP A 75 4.84 -25.65 -17.76
CA TRP A 75 5.90 -26.50 -17.21
C TRP A 75 7.21 -26.38 -18.00
N TRP A 76 8.27 -26.12 -17.25
CA TRP A 76 9.61 -25.87 -17.75
C TRP A 76 10.61 -26.76 -17.01
N GLN A 77 11.45 -27.46 -17.75
CA GLN A 77 12.52 -28.29 -17.22
C GLN A 77 13.82 -27.49 -17.14
N ILE A 78 14.50 -27.59 -15.99
CA ILE A 78 15.79 -26.93 -15.78
C ILE A 78 16.91 -27.83 -16.28
N LEU A 79 17.65 -27.40 -17.29
CA LEU A 79 18.77 -28.16 -17.84
C LEU A 79 20.12 -27.54 -17.41
N PRO A 80 21.10 -28.38 -17.06
CA PRO A 80 22.45 -27.91 -16.73
C PRO A 80 23.19 -27.48 -18.00
N THR A 81 24.14 -26.56 -17.83
CA THR A 81 25.08 -26.12 -18.87
C THR A 81 26.42 -26.86 -18.82
N VAL A 82 26.68 -27.56 -17.72
CA VAL A 82 27.94 -28.27 -17.46
C VAL A 82 27.74 -29.78 -17.60
N GLU A 83 28.67 -30.45 -18.28
CA GLU A 83 28.67 -31.91 -18.41
C GLU A 83 28.90 -32.60 -17.06
N GLY A 84 28.30 -33.79 -16.87
CA GLY A 84 28.44 -34.59 -15.65
C GLY A 84 27.46 -34.25 -14.53
N VAL A 85 26.63 -33.21 -14.71
CA VAL A 85 25.53 -32.89 -13.78
C VAL A 85 24.35 -33.84 -14.02
N ASN A 86 23.82 -34.42 -12.95
CA ASN A 86 22.67 -35.34 -13.00
C ASN A 86 21.49 -34.83 -12.14
N SER A 87 20.37 -35.56 -12.14
CA SER A 87 19.13 -35.20 -11.42
C SER A 87 19.25 -35.19 -9.88
N ASN A 88 20.38 -35.61 -9.32
CA ASN A 88 20.64 -35.55 -7.88
C ASN A 88 21.41 -34.29 -7.47
N HIS A 89 21.89 -33.50 -8.43
CA HIS A 89 22.59 -32.25 -8.14
C HIS A 89 21.58 -31.11 -7.96
N GLY A 90 21.75 -30.37 -6.87
CA GLY A 90 20.96 -29.18 -6.59
C GLY A 90 21.33 -28.00 -7.49
N VAL A 91 20.33 -27.20 -7.85
CA VAL A 91 20.56 -25.93 -8.57
C VAL A 91 21.07 -24.90 -7.57
N ALA A 92 22.26 -24.36 -7.82
CA ALA A 92 22.88 -23.35 -6.98
C ALA A 92 22.32 -21.95 -7.27
N PHE A 93 22.51 -21.02 -6.33
CA PHE A 93 22.26 -19.60 -6.58
C PHE A 93 23.16 -19.07 -7.70
N ASN A 94 22.62 -18.19 -8.55
CA ASN A 94 23.32 -17.62 -9.71
C ASN A 94 23.82 -18.69 -10.70
N ALA A 95 23.20 -19.88 -10.71
CA ALA A 95 23.50 -20.90 -11.70
C ALA A 95 23.03 -20.45 -13.09
N VAL A 96 23.84 -20.75 -14.11
CA VAL A 96 23.46 -20.58 -15.52
C VAL A 96 22.81 -21.87 -16.02
N VAL A 97 21.58 -21.76 -16.50
CA VAL A 97 20.72 -22.87 -16.91
C VAL A 97 20.11 -22.64 -18.28
N GLN A 98 19.66 -23.72 -18.91
CA GLN A 98 18.72 -23.67 -20.03
C GLN A 98 17.32 -24.04 -19.54
N LEU A 99 16.30 -23.33 -20.01
CA LEU A 99 14.91 -23.60 -19.65
C LEU A 99 14.19 -24.26 -20.82
N LYS A 100 13.86 -25.54 -20.68
CA LYS A 100 13.18 -26.31 -21.71
C LYS A 100 11.69 -26.38 -21.44
N HIS A 101 10.86 -25.85 -22.32
CA HIS A 101 9.43 -26.02 -22.28
C HIS A 101 9.05 -27.49 -22.54
N VAL A 102 8.33 -28.11 -21.61
CA VAL A 102 8.11 -29.56 -21.62
C VAL A 102 7.19 -29.98 -22.77
N LYS A 103 6.09 -29.25 -22.99
CA LYS A 103 5.07 -29.64 -23.97
C LYS A 103 5.57 -29.57 -25.42
N THR A 104 6.29 -28.50 -25.76
CA THR A 104 6.74 -28.23 -27.14
C THR A 104 8.18 -28.64 -27.41
N ASN A 105 8.87 -29.23 -26.43
CA ASN A 105 10.27 -29.65 -26.57
C ASN A 105 11.20 -28.53 -27.10
N SER A 106 10.97 -27.29 -26.65
CA SER A 106 11.69 -26.09 -27.10
C SER A 106 12.40 -25.39 -25.94
N ILE A 107 13.56 -24.79 -26.19
CA ILE A 107 14.34 -24.07 -25.17
C ILE A 107 14.05 -22.58 -25.25
N LEU A 108 13.91 -21.93 -24.10
CA LEU A 108 13.73 -20.48 -23.97
C LEU A 108 14.91 -19.75 -24.63
N LYS A 109 14.61 -18.71 -25.41
CA LYS A 109 15.58 -17.93 -26.17
C LYS A 109 15.25 -16.44 -26.05
N ALA A 110 16.27 -15.62 -25.84
CA ALA A 110 16.18 -14.17 -26.05
C ALA A 110 17.05 -13.78 -27.25
N HIS A 111 16.63 -12.78 -28.01
CA HIS A 111 17.33 -12.35 -29.21
C HIS A 111 17.09 -10.85 -29.49
N ASP A 112 17.86 -10.29 -30.42
CA ASP A 112 17.78 -8.87 -30.79
C ASP A 112 16.62 -8.59 -31.76
N VAL A 113 15.39 -8.79 -31.28
CA VAL A 113 14.13 -8.40 -31.93
C VAL A 113 13.32 -7.68 -30.87
N ALA A 114 12.63 -6.61 -31.24
CA ALA A 114 11.88 -5.81 -30.29
C ALA A 114 10.57 -6.50 -29.87
N SER A 115 10.23 -6.44 -28.58
CA SER A 115 9.00 -7.01 -28.05
C SER A 115 7.73 -6.27 -28.54
N PRO A 116 6.56 -6.92 -28.59
CA PRO A 116 5.34 -6.36 -29.17
C PRO A 116 4.88 -5.05 -28.53
N LEU A 117 4.75 -4.99 -27.20
CA LEU A 117 4.22 -3.83 -26.47
C LEU A 117 5.32 -2.91 -25.96
N HIS A 118 6.55 -3.43 -25.74
CA HIS A 118 7.70 -2.64 -25.30
C HIS A 118 8.79 -2.59 -26.38
N PRO A 119 8.77 -1.59 -27.30
CA PRO A 119 9.69 -1.55 -28.43
C PRO A 119 11.18 -1.46 -28.08
N THR A 120 11.51 -1.02 -26.87
CA THR A 120 12.89 -0.91 -26.37
C THR A 120 13.42 -2.20 -25.75
N ASN A 121 12.54 -3.18 -25.52
CA ASN A 121 12.85 -4.45 -24.86
C ASN A 121 12.94 -5.56 -25.89
N GLU A 122 13.67 -6.62 -25.55
CA GLU A 122 13.87 -7.78 -26.42
C GLU A 122 12.66 -8.73 -26.36
N GLU A 123 12.31 -9.30 -27.50
CA GLU A 123 11.32 -10.37 -27.64
C GLU A 123 11.88 -11.66 -27.02
N ILE A 124 11.03 -12.36 -26.28
CA ILE A 124 11.36 -13.65 -25.66
C ILE A 124 10.58 -14.73 -26.38
N THR A 125 11.28 -15.71 -26.93
CA THR A 125 10.69 -16.80 -27.70
C THR A 125 11.26 -18.15 -27.26
N THR A 126 10.96 -19.21 -27.99
CA THR A 126 11.62 -20.51 -27.84
C THR A 126 12.21 -20.99 -29.17
N ILE A 127 13.21 -21.85 -29.09
CA ILE A 127 13.80 -22.57 -30.21
C ILE A 127 13.59 -24.08 -30.01
N PRO A 128 13.10 -24.86 -31.00
CA PRO A 128 12.99 -26.30 -30.87
C PRO A 128 14.34 -26.94 -30.50
N ALA A 129 14.37 -27.83 -29.52
CA ALA A 129 15.63 -28.38 -28.98
C ALA A 129 16.47 -29.12 -30.02
N GLU A 130 15.83 -29.69 -31.05
CA GLU A 130 16.47 -30.41 -32.15
C GLU A 130 17.16 -29.47 -33.17
N ASN A 131 16.75 -28.20 -33.21
CA ASN A 131 17.21 -27.22 -34.19
C ASN A 131 18.28 -26.26 -33.64
N ILE A 132 18.80 -26.52 -32.44
CA ILE A 132 19.77 -25.62 -31.78
C ILE A 132 21.13 -25.76 -32.45
N SER A 133 21.54 -24.73 -33.18
CA SER A 133 22.91 -24.59 -33.65
C SER A 133 23.85 -24.20 -32.49
N PRO A 134 25.18 -24.39 -32.63
CA PRO A 134 26.15 -23.91 -31.65
C PRO A 134 26.06 -22.39 -31.41
N GLU A 135 25.68 -21.62 -32.42
CA GLU A 135 25.49 -20.16 -32.30
C GLU A 135 24.21 -19.81 -31.52
N ASP A 136 23.14 -20.59 -31.74
CA ASP A 136 21.88 -20.43 -31.01
C ASP A 136 22.00 -20.79 -29.53
N TYR A 137 22.92 -21.70 -29.19
CA TYR A 137 23.13 -22.15 -27.82
C TYR A 137 23.39 -20.97 -26.87
N GLU A 138 24.21 -20.00 -27.27
CA GLU A 138 24.52 -18.83 -26.45
C GLU A 138 23.30 -17.93 -26.15
N PHE A 139 22.28 -17.96 -27.02
CA PHE A 139 21.03 -17.20 -26.86
C PHE A 139 19.98 -17.91 -25.98
N THR A 140 20.32 -19.08 -25.46
CA THR A 140 19.43 -19.90 -24.61
C THR A 140 19.88 -19.97 -23.15
N LEU A 141 20.97 -19.28 -22.81
CA LEU A 141 21.56 -19.32 -21.48
C LEU A 141 20.96 -18.23 -20.59
N PHE A 142 20.40 -18.65 -19.45
CA PHE A 142 19.83 -17.75 -18.46
C PHE A 142 20.49 -17.97 -17.10
N GLU A 143 20.95 -16.89 -16.49
CA GLU A 143 21.43 -16.86 -15.11
C GLU A 143 20.26 -16.62 -14.14
N LEU A 144 20.19 -17.43 -13.09
CA LEU A 144 19.23 -17.30 -11.99
C LEU A 144 19.76 -16.32 -10.94
N ASP A 145 19.73 -15.02 -11.25
CA ASP A 145 20.22 -13.94 -10.38
C ASP A 145 19.39 -13.85 -9.09
N PHE A 146 20.02 -14.11 -7.96
CA PHE A 146 19.35 -14.20 -6.68
C PHE A 146 18.89 -12.84 -6.13
N VAL A 147 17.61 -12.73 -5.76
CA VAL A 147 17.01 -11.52 -5.17
C VAL A 147 16.72 -11.68 -3.68
N SER A 148 16.05 -12.78 -3.28
CA SER A 148 15.66 -12.97 -1.87
C SER A 148 15.43 -14.42 -1.48
N GLY A 149 15.62 -14.71 -0.18
CA GLY A 149 15.55 -16.05 0.43
C GLY A 149 16.95 -16.63 0.65
N LYS A 150 17.60 -16.34 1.78
CA LYS A 150 18.97 -16.82 2.06
C LYS A 150 19.13 -18.32 1.87
N ALA A 151 20.30 -18.72 1.35
CA ALA A 151 20.75 -20.10 1.35
C ALA A 151 20.54 -20.73 2.74
N MET A 152 19.90 -21.89 2.75
CA MET A 152 19.49 -22.54 3.99
C MET A 152 20.65 -23.25 4.67
N ASP A 153 21.52 -23.86 3.86
CA ASP A 153 22.84 -24.31 4.27
C ASP A 153 23.88 -23.48 3.52
N PRO A 154 24.68 -22.66 4.22
CA PRO A 154 25.79 -21.94 3.60
C PRO A 154 26.81 -22.86 2.91
N LYS A 155 26.88 -24.14 3.31
CA LYS A 155 27.81 -25.12 2.72
C LYS A 155 27.28 -25.75 1.43
N VAL A 156 25.96 -25.79 1.25
CA VAL A 156 25.30 -26.32 0.05
C VAL A 156 24.20 -25.32 -0.35
N PRO A 157 24.58 -24.22 -1.03
CA PRO A 157 23.65 -23.15 -1.34
C PRO A 157 22.75 -23.57 -2.50
N GLN A 158 21.70 -24.34 -2.18
CA GLN A 158 20.71 -24.86 -3.12
C GLN A 158 19.42 -24.02 -3.10
N MET A 159 18.83 -23.81 -4.28
CA MET A 159 17.54 -23.14 -4.45
C MET A 159 16.37 -24.04 -4.04
N LYS A 160 15.30 -23.40 -3.57
CA LYS A 160 14.05 -24.02 -3.12
C LYS A 160 12.85 -23.32 -3.75
N THR A 161 11.83 -24.10 -4.10
CA THR A 161 10.54 -23.57 -4.57
C THR A 161 9.85 -22.74 -3.48
N LYS A 162 9.05 -21.74 -3.89
CA LYS A 162 8.28 -20.77 -3.07
C LYS A 162 9.11 -19.84 -2.17
N TYR A 163 10.31 -20.25 -1.80
CA TYR A 163 11.17 -19.52 -0.88
C TYR A 163 12.13 -18.59 -1.61
N ASN A 164 12.79 -19.07 -2.66
CA ASN A 164 13.77 -18.28 -3.40
C ASN A 164 13.11 -17.45 -4.49
N LYS A 165 13.43 -16.15 -4.49
CA LYS A 165 13.09 -15.22 -5.57
C LYS A 165 14.34 -14.84 -6.32
N PHE A 166 14.24 -14.80 -7.64
CA PHE A 166 15.37 -14.54 -8.54
C PHE A 166 14.91 -13.75 -9.78
N ARG A 167 15.85 -13.19 -10.52
CA ARG A 167 15.64 -12.68 -11.88
C ARG A 167 16.19 -13.69 -12.86
N LEU A 168 15.54 -13.79 -14.02
CA LEU A 168 16.05 -14.55 -15.15
C LEU A 168 16.83 -13.59 -16.05
N ILE A 169 18.16 -13.62 -15.96
CA ILE A 169 19.02 -12.75 -16.76
C ILE A 169 19.54 -13.55 -17.95
N HIS A 170 19.24 -13.08 -19.16
CA HIS A 170 19.83 -13.67 -20.35
C HIS A 170 21.32 -13.32 -20.45
N VAL A 171 22.18 -14.33 -20.57
CA VAL A 171 23.64 -14.15 -20.44
C VAL A 171 24.23 -13.30 -21.57
N LYS A 172 23.80 -13.51 -22.82
CA LYS A 172 24.43 -12.86 -23.98
C LYS A 172 24.04 -11.39 -24.14
N THR A 173 22.74 -11.07 -24.01
CA THR A 173 22.24 -9.69 -24.21
C THR A 173 22.08 -8.92 -22.91
N GLN A 174 22.29 -9.56 -21.75
CA GLN A 174 22.18 -8.94 -20.42
C GLN A 174 20.82 -8.26 -20.24
N VAL A 175 19.75 -8.97 -20.59
CA VAL A 175 18.37 -8.54 -20.34
C VAL A 175 17.74 -9.36 -19.21
N ALA A 176 16.99 -8.71 -18.34
CA ALA A 176 16.18 -9.37 -17.33
C ALA A 176 14.78 -9.65 -17.86
N LEU A 177 14.27 -10.85 -17.62
CA LEU A 177 12.91 -11.24 -17.95
C LEU A 177 11.91 -10.40 -17.14
N LEU A 178 11.12 -9.59 -17.84
CA LEU A 178 10.13 -8.66 -17.30
C LEU A 178 8.74 -9.10 -17.73
N THR A 179 7.77 -8.98 -16.83
CA THR A 179 6.35 -9.06 -17.17
C THR A 179 5.59 -7.92 -16.49
N ASP A 180 4.75 -7.22 -17.23
CA ASP A 180 3.98 -6.10 -16.72
C ASP A 180 2.48 -6.40 -16.89
N GLN A 181 1.74 -6.35 -15.78
CA GLN A 181 0.31 -6.68 -15.77
C GLN A 181 -0.56 -5.58 -16.37
N ASP A 182 -0.04 -4.36 -16.46
CA ASP A 182 -0.77 -3.24 -17.05
C ASP A 182 -0.86 -3.37 -18.58
N PHE A 183 -0.02 -4.22 -19.18
CA PHE A 183 0.12 -4.40 -20.62
C PHE A 183 -0.34 -5.79 -21.07
N VAL A 184 -1.63 -5.86 -21.41
CA VAL A 184 -2.29 -7.07 -21.91
C VAL A 184 -2.07 -7.21 -23.42
N LEU A 185 -1.64 -8.39 -23.86
CA LEU A 185 -1.47 -8.67 -25.28
C LEU A 185 -2.83 -8.77 -26.02
N PRO A 186 -2.85 -8.54 -27.35
CA PRO A 186 -4.08 -8.64 -28.12
C PRO A 186 -4.63 -10.08 -28.23
N GLU A 187 -5.75 -10.23 -28.94
CA GLU A 187 -6.47 -11.52 -29.10
C GLU A 187 -5.58 -12.66 -29.62
N TRP A 188 -4.59 -12.36 -30.46
CA TRP A 188 -3.64 -13.35 -31.00
C TRP A 188 -2.74 -14.01 -29.94
N ALA A 189 -2.72 -13.49 -28.71
CA ALA A 189 -2.01 -14.04 -27.55
C ALA A 189 -2.93 -14.23 -26.33
N LEU A 190 -4.23 -14.49 -26.57
CA LEU A 190 -5.21 -14.89 -25.54
C LEU A 190 -5.37 -13.88 -24.38
N HIS A 191 -5.04 -12.61 -24.60
CA HIS A 191 -5.05 -11.60 -23.52
C HIS A 191 -4.16 -11.96 -22.33
N HIS A 192 -3.07 -12.68 -22.58
CA HIS A 192 -2.01 -12.87 -21.59
C HIS A 192 -1.18 -11.60 -21.41
N TYR A 193 -0.41 -11.52 -20.33
CA TYR A 193 0.57 -10.45 -20.16
C TYR A 193 1.81 -10.71 -21.00
N GLU A 194 2.42 -9.64 -21.48
CA GLU A 194 3.68 -9.73 -22.21
C GLU A 194 4.81 -10.19 -21.28
N VAL A 195 5.69 -11.04 -21.83
CA VAL A 195 6.99 -11.37 -21.25
C VAL A 195 8.05 -10.88 -22.22
N ASN A 196 8.95 -10.00 -21.74
CA ASN A 196 9.97 -9.36 -22.57
C ASN A 196 11.32 -9.29 -21.83
N GLY A 197 12.39 -8.95 -22.55
CA GLY A 197 13.75 -8.78 -22.03
C GLY A 197 14.10 -7.31 -21.83
N ASN A 198 14.11 -6.81 -20.59
CA ASN A 198 14.49 -5.44 -20.27
C ASN A 198 16.00 -5.33 -19.97
N LYS A 199 16.69 -4.40 -20.64
CA LYS A 199 18.12 -4.11 -20.42
C LYS A 199 18.43 -3.48 -19.05
N LYS A 200 17.44 -2.93 -18.36
CA LYS A 200 17.60 -2.35 -17.02
C LYS A 200 17.33 -3.39 -15.94
N ILE A 201 18.36 -4.15 -15.59
CA ILE A 201 18.30 -5.42 -14.83
C ILE A 201 17.84 -5.29 -13.35
N HIS A 202 17.66 -4.08 -12.82
CA HIS A 202 17.30 -3.87 -11.40
C HIS A 202 16.24 -2.79 -11.17
N GLU A 203 15.45 -2.46 -12.20
CA GLU A 203 14.57 -1.30 -12.17
C GLU A 203 13.26 -1.57 -11.42
N THR A 204 12.65 -2.74 -11.63
CA THR A 204 11.25 -2.98 -11.22
C THR A 204 11.05 -4.32 -10.50
N ALA A 205 10.06 -4.37 -9.58
CA ALA A 205 9.63 -5.60 -8.93
C ALA A 205 9.06 -6.64 -9.93
N ASN A 206 8.54 -6.15 -11.06
CA ASN A 206 8.03 -6.90 -12.21
C ASN A 206 9.04 -7.83 -12.91
N GLN A 207 10.32 -7.77 -12.52
CA GLN A 207 11.39 -8.65 -13.02
C GLN A 207 11.68 -9.85 -12.12
N VAL A 208 10.97 -9.95 -10.98
CA VAL A 208 11.25 -10.94 -9.95
C VAL A 208 10.33 -12.15 -10.11
N TRP A 209 10.93 -13.33 -10.24
CA TRP A 209 10.26 -14.60 -10.43
C TRP A 209 10.50 -15.54 -9.23
N SER A 210 9.59 -16.48 -9.05
CA SER A 210 9.73 -17.60 -8.11
C SER A 210 9.27 -18.90 -8.76
N MET A 211 9.84 -20.03 -8.34
CA MET A 211 9.37 -21.36 -8.79
C MET A 211 8.33 -21.87 -7.80
N GLU A 212 7.15 -22.25 -8.26
CA GLU A 212 6.03 -22.57 -7.34
C GLU A 212 5.97 -24.06 -6.98
N LYS A 213 5.91 -24.94 -7.99
CA LYS A 213 5.69 -26.37 -7.83
C LYS A 213 6.70 -27.14 -8.69
N ILE A 214 7.05 -28.33 -8.21
CA ILE A 214 7.81 -29.33 -8.98
C ILE A 214 6.81 -30.41 -9.42
N LYS A 215 6.75 -30.70 -10.72
CA LYS A 215 5.90 -31.77 -11.29
C LYS A 215 6.54 -33.13 -11.01
N ASP A 216 5.71 -34.12 -10.68
CA ASP A 216 6.08 -35.53 -10.49
C ASP A 216 7.26 -35.75 -9.53
N LEU A 217 7.28 -35.01 -8.41
CA LEU A 217 8.33 -35.12 -7.40
C LEU A 217 8.31 -36.53 -6.77
N PRO A 218 9.44 -37.27 -6.75
CA PRO A 218 9.51 -38.57 -6.09
C PRO A 218 9.13 -38.48 -4.61
N ALA A 219 8.42 -39.48 -4.08
CA ALA A 219 7.98 -39.50 -2.68
C ALA A 219 9.14 -39.32 -1.67
N GLU A 220 10.35 -39.76 -2.03
CA GLU A 220 11.56 -39.57 -1.23
C GLU A 220 12.02 -38.11 -1.10
N ARG A 221 11.65 -37.26 -2.06
CA ARG A 221 11.91 -35.80 -2.04
C ARG A 221 10.68 -34.99 -1.62
N ASP A 222 9.50 -35.61 -1.60
CA ASP A 222 8.24 -34.98 -1.20
C ASP A 222 7.95 -35.09 0.31
N PHE A 223 8.96 -35.35 1.13
CA PHE A 223 8.79 -35.22 2.58
C PHE A 223 8.55 -33.75 2.92
N SER A 224 7.27 -33.41 3.15
CA SER A 224 6.84 -32.22 3.88
C SER A 224 7.80 -32.05 5.06
N SER A 225 8.72 -31.10 4.97
CA SER A 225 9.82 -30.97 5.91
C SER A 225 9.33 -30.33 7.20
N SER A 226 8.48 -31.04 7.93
CA SER A 226 8.00 -30.66 9.26
C SER A 226 8.94 -31.13 10.37
N SER A 227 9.96 -31.95 10.08
CA SER A 227 10.82 -32.55 11.12
C SER A 227 12.32 -32.26 11.03
N ARG A 228 12.83 -31.59 9.99
CA ARG A 228 14.29 -31.36 9.86
C ARG A 228 14.76 -29.92 9.99
N TYR A 229 13.89 -28.93 9.91
CA TYR A 229 14.36 -27.56 9.76
C TYR A 229 13.83 -26.66 10.86
N GLU A 230 14.76 -26.27 11.74
CA GLU A 230 14.54 -25.24 12.75
C GLU A 230 13.97 -23.99 12.06
N LYS A 231 12.89 -23.42 12.60
CA LYS A 231 12.31 -22.17 12.07
C LYS A 231 13.43 -21.12 12.06
N PRO A 232 13.80 -20.54 10.90
CA PRO A 232 14.88 -19.57 10.85
C PRO A 232 14.46 -18.35 11.64
N LYS A 233 15.30 -17.93 12.59
CA LYS A 233 15.00 -16.81 13.46
C LYS A 233 15.38 -15.52 12.74
N MET A 234 14.38 -14.79 12.25
CA MET A 234 14.58 -13.39 11.86
C MET A 234 14.54 -12.53 13.13
N SER A 235 15.50 -11.62 13.29
CA SER A 235 15.55 -10.75 14.48
C SER A 235 14.29 -9.87 14.54
N PHE A 236 13.86 -9.52 15.76
CA PHE A 236 12.72 -8.63 15.95
C PHE A 236 12.90 -7.29 15.22
N PHE A 237 14.08 -6.68 15.32
CA PHE A 237 14.36 -5.39 14.67
C PHE A 237 14.35 -5.49 13.14
N SER A 238 14.79 -6.61 12.57
CA SER A 238 14.65 -6.87 11.14
C SER A 238 13.17 -6.97 10.74
N LYS A 239 12.35 -7.71 11.49
CA LYS A 239 10.89 -7.81 11.24
C LYS A 239 10.22 -6.45 11.36
N TYR A 240 10.54 -5.69 12.40
CA TYR A 240 10.02 -4.35 12.62
C TYR A 240 10.39 -3.42 11.47
N ALA A 241 11.67 -3.35 11.07
CA ALA A 241 12.11 -2.48 9.99
C ALA A 241 11.46 -2.83 8.65
N GLU A 242 11.32 -4.13 8.33
CA GLU A 242 10.62 -4.56 7.12
C GLU A 242 9.14 -4.15 7.15
N LEU A 243 8.45 -4.40 8.27
CA LEU A 243 7.05 -4.03 8.46
C LEU A 243 6.86 -2.52 8.33
N GLN A 244 7.71 -1.71 8.98
CA GLN A 244 7.63 -0.26 8.89
C GLN A 244 7.84 0.25 7.46
N LYS A 245 8.84 -0.27 6.74
CA LYS A 245 9.04 0.07 5.31
C LYS A 245 7.81 -0.25 4.47
N LYS A 246 7.17 -1.41 4.70
CA LYS A 246 5.95 -1.80 4.00
C LYS A 246 4.74 -0.95 4.40
N MET A 247 4.61 -0.57 5.68
CA MET A 247 3.59 0.37 6.16
C MET A 247 3.75 1.73 5.46
N PHE A 248 4.97 2.29 5.40
CA PHE A 248 5.23 3.56 4.69
C PHE A 248 4.95 3.46 3.19
N ALA A 249 5.41 2.40 2.53
CA ALA A 249 5.18 2.20 1.10
C ALA A 249 3.68 2.06 0.78
N ALA A 250 2.96 1.23 1.54
CA ALA A 250 1.51 1.08 1.38
C ALA A 250 0.77 2.40 1.65
N ASN A 251 1.22 3.16 2.65
CA ASN A 251 0.63 4.44 2.99
C ASN A 251 0.79 5.51 1.90
N ASN A 252 1.94 5.51 1.22
CA ASN A 252 2.22 6.40 0.09
C ASN A 252 1.56 5.94 -1.22
N GLY A 253 1.27 4.64 -1.35
CA GLY A 253 0.64 4.04 -2.54
C GLY A 253 -0.90 4.04 -2.51
N LEU A 254 -1.53 4.68 -1.52
CA LEU A 254 -2.99 4.79 -1.49
C LEU A 254 -3.48 5.71 -2.62
N PRO A 255 -4.48 5.30 -3.43
CA PRO A 255 -5.00 6.09 -4.52
C PRO A 255 -5.55 7.43 -4.03
N SER A 256 -5.46 8.46 -4.88
CA SER A 256 -5.79 9.85 -4.55
C SER A 256 -7.29 10.18 -4.63
N GLU A 257 -8.10 9.34 -5.29
CA GLU A 257 -9.50 9.67 -5.58
C GLU A 257 -10.46 8.90 -4.67
N HIS A 258 -11.18 9.63 -3.82
CA HIS A 258 -12.34 9.11 -3.10
C HIS A 258 -13.42 10.20 -2.99
N PRO A 259 -14.72 9.91 -3.25
CA PRO A 259 -15.77 10.94 -3.32
C PRO A 259 -15.97 11.77 -2.05
N PHE A 260 -15.63 11.19 -0.89
CA PHE A 260 -15.73 11.84 0.42
C PHE A 260 -14.36 12.28 0.98
N ALA A 261 -13.30 12.26 0.17
CA ALA A 261 -12.02 12.82 0.59
C ALA A 261 -12.16 14.33 0.81
N SER A 262 -11.45 14.86 1.81
CA SER A 262 -11.45 16.28 2.13
C SER A 262 -10.06 16.85 2.34
N SER A 263 -9.92 18.13 2.03
CA SER A 263 -8.65 18.85 2.13
C SER A 263 -8.44 19.40 3.54
N PRO A 264 -7.17 19.48 4.03
CA PRO A 264 -6.87 20.01 5.35
C PRO A 264 -7.49 21.38 5.64
N GLU A 265 -7.53 22.28 4.64
CA GLU A 265 -8.14 23.61 4.73
C GLU A 265 -9.64 23.62 5.08
N GLU A 266 -10.37 22.54 4.78
CA GLU A 266 -11.81 22.43 5.03
C GLU A 266 -12.11 22.01 6.48
N TRP A 267 -11.13 21.42 7.18
CA TRP A 267 -11.36 20.76 8.47
C TRP A 267 -11.66 21.69 9.65
N PRO A 268 -10.96 22.85 9.83
CA PRO A 268 -11.24 23.75 10.94
C PRO A 268 -12.66 24.36 10.90
N LEU A 269 -13.29 24.39 9.74
CA LEU A 269 -14.66 24.87 9.57
C LEU A 269 -15.67 23.73 9.37
N SER A 270 -15.20 22.47 9.28
CA SER A 270 -16.02 21.28 9.02
C SER A 270 -16.94 21.45 7.80
N LEU A 271 -16.39 21.96 6.68
CA LEU A 271 -17.15 22.26 5.44
C LEU A 271 -17.59 21.01 4.69
N SER A 272 -16.86 19.91 4.87
CA SER A 272 -17.09 18.59 4.27
C SER A 272 -17.41 17.57 5.36
N GLY A 273 -18.14 16.51 5.01
CA GLY A 273 -18.35 15.36 5.90
C GLY A 273 -18.19 14.03 5.16
N VAL A 274 -18.31 12.93 5.90
CA VAL A 274 -18.10 11.57 5.36
C VAL A 274 -19.33 10.72 5.63
N SER A 275 -19.87 10.09 4.58
CA SER A 275 -20.91 9.06 4.71
C SER A 275 -20.28 7.76 5.23
N TYR A 276 -20.78 7.23 6.35
CA TYR A 276 -20.28 5.99 6.96
C TYR A 276 -21.14 4.78 6.63
N TRP A 277 -22.47 4.95 6.62
CA TRP A 277 -23.40 3.84 6.44
C TRP A 277 -24.73 4.34 5.88
N ASN A 278 -25.36 3.53 5.04
CA ASN A 278 -26.66 3.81 4.43
C ASN A 278 -27.48 2.51 4.38
N ASP A 279 -28.77 2.59 4.64
CA ASP A 279 -29.73 1.50 4.43
C ASP A 279 -30.91 1.99 3.59
N ASP A 280 -30.97 1.50 2.35
CA ASP A 280 -31.99 1.88 1.38
C ASP A 280 -33.39 1.43 1.80
N SER A 281 -33.50 0.32 2.55
CA SER A 281 -34.80 -0.25 2.94
C SER A 281 -35.50 0.60 4.00
N THR A 282 -34.74 1.10 4.97
CA THR A 282 -35.26 1.95 6.05
C THR A 282 -35.03 3.45 5.79
N ARG A 283 -34.33 3.80 4.70
CA ARG A 283 -33.87 5.16 4.35
C ARG A 283 -33.11 5.83 5.50
N ARG A 284 -32.26 5.07 6.18
CA ARG A 284 -31.42 5.56 7.28
C ARG A 284 -29.98 5.73 6.81
N GLN A 285 -29.28 6.67 7.42
CA GLN A 285 -27.87 6.92 7.12
C GLN A 285 -27.10 7.37 8.36
N ILE A 286 -25.81 7.05 8.40
CA ILE A 286 -24.84 7.58 9.37
C ILE A 286 -23.89 8.49 8.62
N PHE A 287 -23.84 9.75 9.06
CA PHE A 287 -23.02 10.79 8.46
C PHE A 287 -22.12 11.42 9.53
N PHE A 288 -20.84 11.54 9.20
CA PHE A 288 -19.83 12.11 10.08
C PHE A 288 -19.59 13.58 9.72
N ILE A 289 -19.92 14.46 10.67
CA ILE A 289 -19.71 15.90 10.65
C ILE A 289 -19.30 16.37 12.04
N GLY A 290 -18.50 17.43 12.12
CA GLY A 290 -18.22 18.11 13.38
C GLY A 290 -19.44 18.85 13.95
N ASN A 291 -19.45 19.11 15.25
CA ASN A 291 -20.40 20.04 15.84
C ASN A 291 -19.99 21.47 15.45
N LEU A 292 -20.71 22.09 14.51
CA LEU A 292 -20.27 23.38 13.93
C LEU A 292 -20.19 24.50 14.97
N VAL A 293 -21.04 24.47 16.01
CA VAL A 293 -20.96 25.45 17.10
C VAL A 293 -19.61 25.33 17.81
N GLY A 294 -19.20 24.11 18.14
CA GLY A 294 -17.91 23.84 18.79
C GLY A 294 -16.73 24.14 17.87
N TRP A 295 -16.78 23.70 16.62
CA TRP A 295 -15.73 23.93 15.62
C TRP A 295 -15.49 25.42 15.40
N TRP A 296 -16.56 26.20 15.17
CA TRP A 296 -16.43 27.63 14.88
C TRP A 296 -16.04 28.44 16.10
N LEU A 297 -16.51 28.06 17.30
CA LEU A 297 -16.05 28.67 18.54
C LEU A 297 -14.53 28.53 18.70
N GLN A 298 -13.97 27.35 18.41
CA GLN A 298 -12.54 27.10 18.49
C GLN A 298 -11.75 27.97 17.50
N VAL A 299 -12.20 28.05 16.24
CA VAL A 299 -11.57 28.91 15.24
C VAL A 299 -11.60 30.37 15.68
N ALA A 300 -12.74 30.85 16.19
CA ALA A 300 -12.87 32.22 16.69
C ALA A 300 -11.91 32.48 17.86
N VAL A 301 -11.78 31.52 18.80
CA VAL A 301 -10.88 31.63 19.95
C VAL A 301 -9.41 31.63 19.53
N VAL A 302 -9.02 30.80 18.57
CA VAL A 302 -7.65 30.82 18.00
C VAL A 302 -7.36 32.17 17.33
N MET A 303 -8.30 32.70 16.54
CA MET A 303 -8.13 34.01 15.90
C MET A 303 -7.95 35.14 16.93
N ILE A 304 -8.77 35.13 17.99
CA ILE A 304 -8.64 36.12 19.07
C ILE A 304 -7.28 35.97 19.76
N TYR A 305 -6.86 34.74 20.09
CA TYR A 305 -5.58 34.47 20.73
C TYR A 305 -4.40 35.02 19.93
N VAL A 306 -4.36 34.76 18.62
CA VAL A 306 -3.28 35.25 17.73
C VAL A 306 -3.20 36.78 17.73
N ILE A 307 -4.33 37.49 17.86
CA ILE A 307 -4.36 38.95 17.89
C ILE A 307 -3.80 39.50 19.21
N ILE A 308 -4.00 38.81 20.33
CA ILE A 308 -3.69 39.33 21.67
C ILE A 308 -2.41 38.78 22.30
N ILE A 309 -1.81 37.73 21.71
CA ILE A 309 -0.64 37.04 22.27
C ILE A 309 0.55 37.99 22.47
N ASP A 310 0.84 38.85 21.49
CA ASP A 310 1.98 39.78 21.51
C ASP A 310 1.85 40.88 22.58
N VAL A 311 0.67 41.03 23.17
CA VAL A 311 0.36 42.09 24.15
C VAL A 311 0.35 41.55 25.58
N ARG A 312 0.34 40.22 25.78
CA ARG A 312 0.10 39.62 27.11
C ARG A 312 1.02 38.44 27.42
N ASP A 313 1.97 38.68 28.32
CA ASP A 313 2.89 37.66 28.85
C ASP A 313 2.18 36.45 29.47
N GLN A 314 0.97 36.61 30.04
CA GLN A 314 0.21 35.49 30.63
C GLN A 314 -0.36 34.50 29.60
N LEU A 315 -0.36 34.85 28.31
CA LEU A 315 -0.80 33.98 27.22
C LEU A 315 0.34 33.13 26.64
N TYR A 316 1.56 33.36 27.10
CA TYR A 316 2.71 32.51 26.84
C TYR A 316 2.72 31.32 27.81
N GLY A 317 3.43 30.24 27.43
CA GLY A 317 3.47 29.00 28.21
C GLY A 317 2.47 27.97 27.72
N THR A 318 1.51 27.57 28.57
CA THR A 318 0.61 26.44 28.27
C THR A 318 -0.26 26.67 27.04
N SER A 319 -0.79 27.88 26.84
CA SER A 319 -1.61 28.20 25.67
C SER A 319 -0.81 28.09 24.37
N LEU A 320 0.43 28.59 24.37
CA LEU A 320 1.33 28.44 23.23
C LEU A 320 1.70 26.96 22.99
N TRP A 321 1.94 26.19 24.06
CA TRP A 321 2.21 24.75 23.96
C TRP A 321 1.04 23.99 23.31
N LEU A 322 -0.21 24.32 23.67
CA LEU A 322 -1.40 23.72 23.06
C LEU A 322 -1.54 24.12 21.59
N ILE A 323 -1.27 25.38 21.23
CA ILE A 323 -1.27 25.82 19.82
C ILE A 323 -0.18 25.11 19.03
N LEU A 324 1.04 24.96 19.56
CA LEU A 324 2.09 24.18 18.93
C LEU A 324 1.70 22.71 18.79
N GLY A 325 1.07 22.13 19.80
CA GLY A 325 0.51 20.78 19.75
C GLY A 325 -0.52 20.62 18.63
N TRP A 326 -1.43 21.60 18.48
CA TRP A 326 -2.40 21.64 17.39
C TRP A 326 -1.72 21.73 16.03
N LEU A 327 -0.75 22.64 15.86
CA LEU A 327 0.02 22.78 14.61
C LEU A 327 0.75 21.48 14.25
N CYS A 328 1.38 20.81 15.21
CA CYS A 328 2.04 19.52 15.00
C CYS A 328 1.08 18.41 14.56
N HIS A 329 -0.19 18.47 14.95
CA HIS A 329 -1.22 17.50 14.54
C HIS A 329 -2.02 17.95 13.31
N TYR A 330 -1.81 19.17 12.80
CA TYR A 330 -2.56 19.71 11.67
C TYR A 330 -1.68 19.94 10.44
N LEU A 331 -0.54 20.63 10.60
CA LEU A 331 0.35 21.01 9.49
C LEU A 331 0.92 19.82 8.68
N PRO A 332 1.27 18.66 9.28
CA PRO A 332 1.80 17.55 8.49
C PRO A 332 0.84 17.06 7.40
N PHE A 333 -0.48 17.24 7.56
CA PHE A 333 -1.46 16.83 6.57
C PHE A 333 -1.44 17.65 5.28
N PHE A 334 -0.87 18.85 5.29
CA PHE A 334 -0.63 19.65 4.08
C PHE A 334 0.51 19.08 3.23
N LEU A 335 1.46 18.37 3.85
CA LEU A 335 2.61 17.77 3.18
C LEU A 335 2.31 16.36 2.63
N MET A 336 1.16 15.79 2.99
CA MET A 336 0.78 14.43 2.61
C MET A 336 -0.04 14.43 1.32
N ASN A 337 0.54 13.88 0.25
CA ASN A 337 -0.11 13.68 -1.07
C ASN A 337 -0.88 12.34 -1.14
N ARG A 338 -1.76 12.09 -0.17
CA ARG A 338 -2.65 10.92 -0.15
C ARG A 338 -4.08 11.34 0.18
N GLN A 339 -5.03 10.41 0.04
CA GLN A 339 -6.40 10.61 0.52
C GLN A 339 -6.43 10.92 2.02
N LYS A 340 -7.22 11.93 2.38
CA LYS A 340 -7.43 12.41 3.74
C LYS A 340 -8.91 12.70 3.94
N PHE A 341 -9.32 12.70 5.20
CA PHE A 341 -10.72 12.80 5.61
C PHE A 341 -10.80 13.61 6.90
N LEU A 342 -11.96 14.19 7.18
CA LEU A 342 -12.19 15.02 8.37
C LEU A 342 -11.76 14.34 9.69
N HIS A 343 -11.85 13.01 9.80
CA HIS A 343 -11.47 12.31 11.03
C HIS A 343 -9.96 12.42 11.37
N HIS A 344 -9.12 12.72 10.38
CA HIS A 344 -7.69 12.98 10.58
C HIS A 344 -7.45 14.25 11.42
N TYR A 345 -8.40 15.18 11.39
CA TYR A 345 -8.35 16.41 12.18
C TYR A 345 -8.76 16.21 13.64
N LEU A 346 -9.40 15.09 14.02
CA LEU A 346 -9.94 14.90 15.37
C LEU A 346 -8.89 15.03 16.50
N PRO A 347 -7.65 14.52 16.37
CA PRO A 347 -6.62 14.75 17.37
C PRO A 347 -6.27 16.23 17.54
N ALA A 348 -6.14 16.96 16.43
CA ALA A 348 -5.90 18.41 16.44
C ALA A 348 -7.10 19.15 17.06
N HIS A 349 -8.33 18.80 16.68
CA HIS A 349 -9.55 19.33 17.25
C HIS A 349 -9.64 19.14 18.77
N LEU A 350 -9.27 17.96 19.29
CA LEU A 350 -9.26 17.70 20.72
C LEU A 350 -8.31 18.65 21.47
N ILE A 351 -7.13 18.91 20.90
CA ILE A 351 -6.19 19.89 21.46
C ILE A 351 -6.81 21.29 21.46
N LEU A 352 -7.53 21.68 20.39
CA LEU A 352 -8.27 22.94 20.36
C LEU A 352 -9.42 23.01 21.36
N CYS A 353 -10.11 21.90 21.67
CA CYS A 353 -11.11 21.88 22.74
C CYS A 353 -10.50 22.28 24.08
N VAL A 354 -9.35 21.67 24.43
CA VAL A 354 -8.64 21.95 25.68
C VAL A 354 -8.11 23.37 25.69
N PHE A 355 -7.52 23.82 24.59
CA PHE A 355 -7.07 25.20 24.42
C PHE A 355 -8.23 26.20 24.59
N THR A 356 -9.38 25.93 23.99
CA THR A 356 -10.56 26.80 24.07
C THR A 356 -11.08 26.91 25.49
N ALA A 357 -11.16 25.80 26.21
CA ALA A 357 -11.56 25.78 27.62
C ALA A 357 -10.59 26.61 28.48
N GLN A 358 -9.28 26.36 28.34
CA GLN A 358 -8.25 27.13 29.03
C GLN A 358 -8.34 28.62 28.68
N PHE A 359 -8.47 28.97 27.41
CA PHE A 359 -8.50 30.35 26.96
C PHE A 359 -9.72 31.10 27.51
N ILE A 360 -10.89 30.47 27.52
CA ILE A 360 -12.12 31.05 28.10
C ILE A 360 -11.95 31.27 29.61
N GLU A 361 -11.33 30.32 30.31
CA GLU A 361 -11.02 30.46 31.73
C GLU A 361 -10.10 31.66 31.97
N ILE A 362 -8.93 31.69 31.31
CA ILE A 362 -7.96 32.78 31.41
C ILE A 362 -8.59 34.13 31.06
N ALA A 363 -9.32 34.21 29.94
CA ALA A 363 -9.98 35.44 29.49
C ALA A 363 -11.04 35.96 30.49
N SER A 364 -11.63 35.08 31.30
CA SER A 364 -12.61 35.46 32.31
C SER A 364 -11.96 35.97 33.61
N PHE A 365 -10.73 35.56 33.89
CA PHE A 365 -10.00 35.94 35.12
C PHE A 365 -8.99 37.07 34.92
N ILE A 366 -8.42 37.23 33.72
CA ILE A 366 -7.50 38.33 33.43
C ILE A 366 -8.30 39.64 33.36
N LYS A 367 -7.95 40.61 34.22
CA LYS A 367 -8.34 42.02 34.03
C LYS A 367 -7.77 42.46 32.67
N LEU A 368 -8.66 42.70 31.71
CA LEU A 368 -8.27 43.15 30.36
C LEU A 368 -7.63 44.56 30.36
N ALA A 369 -7.57 45.26 31.51
CA ALA A 369 -6.87 46.53 31.68
C ALA A 369 -5.71 46.38 32.70
N PRO A 370 -4.55 47.02 32.46
CA PRO A 370 -3.46 47.09 33.44
C PRO A 370 -3.88 48.06 34.55
N ASN A 371 -3.67 47.69 35.82
CA ASN A 371 -3.67 48.67 36.89
C ASN A 371 -2.49 48.36 37.82
N ASP A 372 -1.46 49.20 37.70
CA ASP A 372 -0.25 49.19 38.51
C ASP A 372 -0.49 50.06 39.77
N GLN A 373 -1.23 49.59 40.78
CA GLN A 373 -1.23 50.26 42.11
C GLN A 373 -1.34 49.25 43.26
N GLU A 374 -0.63 49.54 44.35
CA GLU A 374 -0.45 48.74 45.56
C GLU A 374 -1.78 48.54 46.33
N GLU A 375 -2.08 47.28 46.71
CA GLU A 375 -3.37 46.85 47.26
C GLU A 375 -3.67 47.40 48.68
N ASP A 376 -4.74 48.20 48.80
CA ASP A 376 -5.40 48.55 50.07
C ASP A 376 -6.46 47.51 50.50
N GLU A 377 -6.80 47.41 51.79
CA GLU A 377 -7.82 46.45 52.31
C GLU A 377 -9.24 46.68 51.72
N SER A 378 -9.53 47.88 51.23
CA SER A 378 -10.76 48.21 50.50
C SER A 378 -10.80 47.59 49.10
N GLU A 379 -9.64 47.40 48.45
CA GLU A 379 -9.52 46.76 47.14
C GLU A 379 -9.74 45.26 47.22
N LYS A 380 -9.35 44.59 48.32
CA LYS A 380 -9.60 43.15 48.52
C LYS A 380 -11.09 42.79 48.54
N MET A 381 -11.93 43.57 49.22
CA MET A 381 -13.39 43.36 49.20
C MET A 381 -14.00 43.65 47.82
N GLN A 382 -13.39 44.55 47.04
CA GLN A 382 -13.83 44.91 45.70
C GLN A 382 -13.38 43.86 44.66
N ASP A 383 -12.21 43.25 44.86
CA ASP A 383 -11.69 42.13 44.07
C ASP A 383 -12.45 40.84 44.32
N GLU A 384 -12.86 40.53 45.57
CA GLU A 384 -13.74 39.38 45.83
C GLU A 384 -15.11 39.51 45.15
N LYS A 385 -15.69 40.72 45.14
CA LYS A 385 -16.96 40.98 44.42
C LYS A 385 -16.77 40.89 42.91
N THR A 386 -15.67 41.42 42.38
CA THR A 386 -15.34 41.36 40.95
C THR A 386 -15.08 39.92 40.49
N GLN A 387 -14.38 39.12 41.30
CA GLN A 387 -14.14 37.70 41.05
C GLN A 387 -15.45 36.90 41.06
N LYS A 388 -16.38 37.18 41.98
CA LYS A 388 -17.72 36.56 41.98
C LYS A 388 -18.53 36.92 40.72
N ILE A 389 -18.45 38.17 40.25
CA ILE A 389 -19.11 38.61 39.01
C ILE A 389 -18.50 37.91 37.79
N ASN A 390 -17.17 37.82 37.70
CA ASN A 390 -16.47 37.17 36.60
C ASN A 390 -16.76 35.65 36.58
N ASN A 391 -16.80 35.02 37.74
CA ASN A 391 -17.25 33.63 37.88
C ASN A 391 -18.68 33.48 37.37
N MET A 392 -19.62 34.33 37.78
CA MET A 392 -21.00 34.24 37.30
C MET A 392 -21.10 34.40 35.78
N LYS A 393 -20.35 35.34 35.18
CA LYS A 393 -20.28 35.52 33.72
C LYS A 393 -19.72 34.28 33.02
N LEU A 394 -18.64 33.70 33.55
CA LEU A 394 -18.04 32.47 33.03
C LEU A 394 -19.04 31.30 33.08
N HIS A 395 -19.74 31.10 34.20
CA HIS A 395 -20.74 30.04 34.32
C HIS A 395 -21.89 30.23 33.32
N MET A 396 -22.37 31.45 33.14
CA MET A 396 -23.42 31.76 32.16
C MET A 396 -22.95 31.53 30.72
N LEU A 397 -21.71 31.92 30.39
CA LEU A 397 -21.11 31.68 29.07
C LEU A 397 -20.96 30.18 28.80
N VAL A 398 -20.42 29.42 29.76
CA VAL A 398 -20.25 27.97 29.66
C VAL A 398 -21.61 27.28 29.50
N LEU A 399 -22.61 27.68 30.29
CA LEU A 399 -23.97 27.15 30.16
C LEU A 399 -24.55 27.41 28.76
N PHE A 400 -24.37 28.62 28.23
CA PHE A 400 -24.81 28.97 26.88
C PHE A 400 -24.12 28.11 25.81
N ILE A 401 -22.82 27.89 25.92
CA ILE A 401 -22.05 27.02 25.02
C ILE A 401 -22.59 25.58 25.09
N ILE A 402 -22.76 25.02 26.30
CA ILE A 402 -23.28 23.66 26.49
C ILE A 402 -24.66 23.51 25.87
N ILE A 403 -25.58 24.44 26.13
CA ILE A 403 -26.93 24.41 25.54
C ILE A 403 -26.84 24.41 24.02
N SER A 404 -26.01 25.27 23.44
CA SER A 404 -25.85 25.38 21.99
C SER A 404 -25.29 24.09 21.37
N LEU A 405 -24.31 23.47 22.03
CA LEU A 405 -23.75 22.18 21.60
C LEU A 405 -24.79 21.04 21.65
N VAL A 406 -25.59 21.00 22.72
CA VAL A 406 -26.64 19.98 22.91
C VAL A 406 -27.77 20.16 21.90
N LEU A 407 -28.20 21.40 21.63
CA LEU A 407 -29.20 21.70 20.60
C LEU A 407 -28.73 21.26 19.22
N PHE A 408 -27.47 21.52 18.90
CA PHE A 408 -26.85 21.07 17.65
C PHE A 408 -26.84 19.54 17.55
N LEU A 409 -26.39 18.85 18.59
CA LEU A 409 -26.35 17.40 18.63
C LEU A 409 -27.75 16.80 18.48
N ASN A 410 -28.75 17.38 19.15
CA ASN A 410 -30.13 16.93 19.02
C ASN A 410 -30.67 17.13 17.60
N TYR A 411 -30.28 18.21 16.91
CA TYR A 411 -30.65 18.45 15.51
C TYR A 411 -30.03 17.41 14.56
N TRP A 412 -28.77 17.00 14.80
CA TRP A 412 -28.03 16.04 13.98
C TRP A 412 -28.14 14.56 14.42
N ARG A 413 -28.79 14.28 15.55
CA ARG A 413 -28.82 12.94 16.19
C ARG A 413 -29.22 11.81 15.25
N ALA A 414 -30.17 12.06 14.35
CA ALA A 414 -30.67 11.06 13.40
C ALA A 414 -29.54 10.55 12.49
N LEU A 415 -28.66 11.46 12.05
CA LEU A 415 -27.50 11.17 11.20
C LEU A 415 -26.28 10.69 12.01
N THR A 416 -26.19 11.03 13.30
CA THR A 416 -25.10 10.54 14.16
C THR A 416 -25.33 9.09 14.59
N TYR A 417 -26.56 8.76 15.01
CA TYR A 417 -26.88 7.42 15.52
C TYR A 417 -27.47 6.48 14.46
N GLY A 418 -27.98 7.01 13.35
CA GLY A 418 -28.61 6.19 12.29
C GLY A 418 -29.91 5.50 12.72
N LEU A 419 -30.57 5.98 13.79
CA LEU A 419 -31.72 5.32 14.41
C LEU A 419 -33.08 5.78 13.84
N GLU A 420 -33.13 7.00 13.31
CA GLU A 420 -34.35 7.66 12.87
C GLU A 420 -34.33 7.82 11.34
N THR A 421 -35.48 7.61 10.70
CA THR A 421 -35.66 7.89 9.27
C THR A 421 -36.08 9.34 9.11
N LEU A 422 -35.29 10.14 8.39
CA LEU A 422 -35.61 11.53 8.10
C LEU A 422 -36.48 11.64 6.85
N THR A 423 -37.41 12.59 6.85
CA THR A 423 -38.12 12.98 5.63
C THR A 423 -37.18 13.66 4.63
N ILE A 424 -37.60 13.78 3.36
CA ILE A 424 -36.79 14.44 2.32
C ILE A 424 -36.50 15.90 2.71
N GLU A 425 -37.50 16.62 3.25
CA GLU A 425 -37.35 18.01 3.68
C GLU A 425 -36.39 18.14 4.86
N GLU A 426 -36.52 17.28 5.87
CA GLU A 426 -35.62 17.24 7.03
C GLU A 426 -34.18 16.89 6.64
N THR A 427 -34.00 16.02 5.65
CA THR A 427 -32.68 15.64 5.14
C THR A 427 -32.05 16.82 4.41
N LYS A 428 -32.79 17.48 3.50
CA LYS A 428 -32.32 18.69 2.80
C LYS A 428 -32.01 19.85 3.75
N ALA A 429 -32.76 20.02 4.83
CA ALA A 429 -32.50 21.06 5.82
C ALA A 429 -31.13 20.91 6.50
N ARG A 430 -30.55 19.70 6.47
CA ARG A 430 -29.24 19.36 7.04
C ARG A 430 -28.11 19.36 6.00
N GLU A 431 -28.39 19.62 4.72
CA GLU A 431 -27.35 19.86 3.72
C GLU A 431 -26.82 21.28 3.87
N TRP A 432 -25.73 21.40 4.64
CA TRP A 432 -25.05 22.67 4.83
C TRP A 432 -23.75 22.69 4.01
N PHE A 433 -23.46 23.81 3.36
CA PHE A 433 -22.28 23.95 2.50
C PHE A 433 -22.22 22.84 1.43
N ASP A 434 -21.11 22.12 1.32
CA ASP A 434 -20.89 21.05 0.33
C ASP A 434 -21.31 19.66 0.82
N ILE A 435 -22.05 19.59 1.94
CA ILE A 435 -22.55 18.33 2.49
C ILE A 435 -23.66 17.79 1.59
N LYS A 436 -23.41 16.63 1.00
CA LYS A 436 -24.38 15.87 0.21
C LYS A 436 -24.85 14.68 1.02
N LEU A 437 -26.13 14.67 1.39
CA LEU A 437 -26.75 13.57 2.13
C LEU A 437 -27.46 12.61 1.16
N GLN A 438 -27.57 11.35 1.55
CA GLN A 438 -28.37 10.39 0.81
C GLN A 438 -29.86 10.62 1.05
N TYR A 439 -30.72 10.13 0.14
CA TYR A 439 -32.19 10.18 0.25
C TYR A 439 -32.82 11.59 0.21
N THR A 440 -32.19 12.53 -0.48
CA THR A 440 -32.67 13.91 -0.69
C THR A 440 -33.61 14.06 -1.89
N LYS A 441 -33.98 12.96 -2.55
CA LYS A 441 -34.92 12.93 -3.67
C LYS A 441 -36.08 11.98 -3.41
#